data_AF-A0A9W7B416-F1
#
_entry.id   AF-A0A9W7B416-F1
#
_cell.length_a   1.000
_cell.length_b   1.000
_cell.length_c   1.000
_cell.angle_alpha   90.00
_cell.angle_beta   90.00
_cell.angle_gamma   90.00
#
_symmetry.space_group_name_H-M   'P 1'
#
loop_
_entity.id
_entity.type
_entity.pdbx_description
1 polymer ?
#
loop_
_entity_poly.entity_id
_entity_poly.type
_entity_poly.pdbx_seq_one_letter_code
_entity_poly.pdbx_strand_id
1 'polypeptide(L)'
;MIDFKTNQQTMKDIPDVDDKVVKNIVFMALKGVHEAGKREVNGTDFDEKTKEATIDSKSKTLKRAGELLGRISSVTRSEPWVWELYAYYYECLKKPHHVVIETLMKLHRLLLNKWSNGEDEKLVENVCKVSVKVIRLHLEVFNGEGEEGEKNEAKTKAAMLWRGLMKKVEKAFEFRGGEEGYPDCVKEVAELGKVLNA
;
A
#
# COMPACT_ATOMS: atom_id res chain seq x y z
N MET A 1 37.92 -6.74 5.69
CA MET A 1 37.10 -6.94 4.48
C MET A 1 36.21 -8.13 4.80
N ILE A 2 34.94 -7.90 5.16
CA ILE A 2 34.04 -8.98 5.62
C ILE A 2 33.44 -9.63 4.37
N ASP A 3 33.67 -10.94 4.24
CA ASP A 3 33.32 -11.77 3.09
C ASP A 3 31.79 -11.83 2.90
N PHE A 4 31.31 -11.35 1.75
CA PHE A 4 29.89 -11.37 1.37
C PHE A 4 29.37 -12.78 1.08
N LYS A 5 30.27 -13.77 0.95
CA LYS A 5 29.96 -15.16 0.60
C LYS A 5 29.44 -15.98 1.79
N THR A 6 29.71 -15.58 3.02
CA THR A 6 29.34 -16.38 4.21
C THR A 6 27.85 -16.21 4.59
N ASN A 7 27.18 -15.17 4.10
CA ASN A 7 25.76 -14.92 4.38
C ASN A 7 24.78 -15.75 3.53
N GLN A 8 25.24 -16.45 2.49
CA GLN A 8 24.38 -17.34 1.70
C GLN A 8 24.20 -18.72 2.34
N GLN A 9 25.09 -19.13 3.26
CA GLN A 9 25.04 -20.47 3.83
C GLN A 9 24.07 -20.60 5.01
N THR A 10 23.72 -19.52 5.70
CA THR A 10 22.72 -19.50 6.79
C THR A 10 21.27 -19.43 6.31
N MET A 11 21.02 -19.29 5.00
CA MET A 11 19.67 -19.26 4.43
C MET A 11 19.16 -20.64 3.98
N LYS A 12 19.98 -21.69 4.03
CA LYS A 12 19.59 -23.05 3.59
C LYS A 12 18.59 -23.77 4.51
N ASP A 13 18.40 -23.27 5.73
CA ASP A 13 17.47 -23.86 6.73
C ASP A 13 16.12 -23.14 6.79
N ILE A 14 15.87 -22.17 5.90
CA ILE A 14 14.54 -21.58 5.75
C ILE A 14 13.82 -22.44 4.71
N PRO A 15 12.74 -23.16 5.05
CA PRO A 15 11.92 -23.83 4.06
C PRO A 15 11.54 -22.83 2.97
N ASP A 16 11.45 -23.25 1.71
CA ASP A 16 10.79 -22.49 0.64
C ASP A 16 9.31 -22.35 1.01
N VAL A 17 9.03 -21.46 1.96
CA VAL A 17 7.68 -21.05 2.27
C VAL A 17 7.25 -20.22 1.08
N ASP A 18 6.27 -20.75 0.32
CA ASP A 18 5.66 -20.03 -0.80
C ASP A 18 5.39 -18.58 -0.37
N ASP A 19 5.89 -17.61 -1.15
CA ASP A 19 5.71 -16.18 -0.90
C ASP A 19 4.25 -15.82 -0.57
N LYS A 20 3.28 -16.58 -1.11
CA LYS A 20 1.85 -16.45 -0.78
C LYS A 20 1.54 -16.75 0.67
N VAL A 21 2.16 -17.78 1.25
CA VAL A 21 1.98 -18.16 2.66
C VAL A 21 2.60 -17.08 3.56
N VAL A 22 3.81 -16.62 3.25
CA VAL A 22 4.45 -15.52 3.99
C VAL A 22 3.60 -14.26 3.93
N LYS A 23 3.15 -13.88 2.73
CA LYS A 23 2.27 -12.74 2.50
C LYS A 23 1.00 -12.85 3.35
N ASN A 24 0.33 -14.00 3.32
CA ASN A 24 -0.92 -14.21 4.04
C ASN A 24 -0.74 -14.14 5.57
N ILE A 25 0.31 -14.76 6.10
CA ILE A 25 0.60 -14.74 7.54
C ILE A 25 0.82 -13.31 8.03
N VAL A 26 1.68 -12.55 7.33
CA VAL A 26 1.97 -11.16 7.70
C VAL A 26 0.74 -10.28 7.53
N PHE A 27 0.02 -10.42 6.42
CA PHE A 27 -1.18 -9.65 6.16
C PHE A 27 -2.27 -9.90 7.22
N MET A 28 -2.54 -11.16 7.57
CA MET A 28 -3.50 -11.51 8.61
C MET A 28 -3.11 -10.97 9.98
N ALA A 29 -1.82 -11.04 10.34
CA ALA A 29 -1.33 -10.49 11.60
C ALA A 29 -1.55 -8.98 11.67
N LEU A 30 -1.21 -8.25 10.60
CA LEU A 30 -1.44 -6.81 10.52
C LEU A 30 -2.93 -6.46 10.54
N LYS A 31 -3.75 -7.23 9.82
CA LYS A 31 -5.20 -7.03 9.75
C LYS A 31 -5.84 -7.20 11.12
N GLY A 32 -5.46 -8.23 11.87
CA GLY A 32 -5.93 -8.44 13.24
C GLY A 32 -5.58 -7.27 14.16
N VAL A 33 -4.36 -6.73 14.05
CA VAL A 33 -3.96 -5.54 14.81
C VAL A 33 -4.79 -4.31 14.41
N HIS A 34 -4.96 -4.07 13.12
CA HIS A 34 -5.70 -2.91 12.62
C HIS A 34 -7.18 -2.93 13.02
N GLU A 35 -7.84 -4.08 12.90
CA GLU A 35 -9.24 -4.26 13.30
C GLU A 35 -9.43 -4.13 14.81
N ALA A 36 -8.52 -4.70 15.61
CA ALA A 36 -8.55 -4.54 17.06
C ALA A 36 -8.33 -3.07 17.48
N GLY A 37 -7.58 -2.28 16.70
CA GLY A 37 -7.45 -0.83 16.89
C GLY A 37 -8.75 -0.06 16.61
N LYS A 38 -9.54 -0.49 15.62
CA LYS A 38 -10.86 0.12 15.32
C LYS A 38 -11.92 -0.17 16.39
N ARG A 39 -11.89 -1.36 17.00
CA ARG A 39 -12.83 -1.73 18.07
C ARG A 39 -12.65 -0.89 19.34
N GLU A 40 -11.41 -0.53 19.69
CA GLU A 40 -11.12 0.38 20.80
C GLU A 40 -11.67 1.80 20.56
N VAL A 41 -11.67 2.28 19.32
CA VAL A 41 -12.25 3.59 18.95
C VAL A 41 -13.78 3.58 19.00
N ASN A 42 -14.41 2.42 18.76
CA ASN A 42 -15.87 2.26 18.74
C ASN A 42 -16.48 1.88 20.10
N GLY A 43 -15.73 2.03 21.20
CA GLY A 43 -16.29 2.01 22.55
C GLY A 43 -16.67 0.64 23.11
N THR A 44 -15.98 -0.46 22.74
CA THR A 44 -16.12 -1.70 23.51
C THR A 44 -15.48 -1.53 24.89
N ASP A 45 -16.30 -1.65 25.94
CA ASP A 45 -15.91 -1.67 27.35
C ASP A 45 -15.05 -2.90 27.68
N PHE A 46 -13.80 -2.87 27.27
CA PHE A 46 -12.79 -3.73 27.88
C PHE A 46 -12.46 -3.19 29.27
N ASP A 47 -12.36 -4.08 30.26
CA ASP A 47 -11.72 -3.72 31.53
C ASP A 47 -10.26 -3.29 31.31
N GLU A 48 -9.72 -2.52 32.25
CA GLU A 48 -8.39 -1.90 32.12
C GLU A 48 -7.28 -2.93 31.85
N LYS A 49 -7.36 -4.10 32.48
CA LYS A 49 -6.41 -5.21 32.30
C LYS A 49 -6.47 -5.81 30.90
N THR A 50 -7.66 -5.95 30.33
CA THR A 50 -7.85 -6.50 28.99
C THR A 50 -7.39 -5.49 27.94
N LYS A 51 -7.57 -4.17 28.18
CA LYS A 51 -7.01 -3.12 27.32
C LYS A 51 -5.49 -3.17 27.30
N GLU A 52 -4.84 -3.23 28.46
CA GLU A 52 -3.37 -3.31 28.56
C GLU A 52 -2.82 -4.56 27.86
N ALA A 53 -3.41 -5.74 28.10
CA ALA A 53 -3.00 -6.98 27.45
C ALA A 53 -3.18 -6.93 25.92
N THR A 54 -4.26 -6.28 25.45
CA THR A 54 -4.52 -6.11 24.02
C THR A 54 -3.50 -5.17 23.38
N ILE A 55 -3.16 -4.06 24.03
CA ILE A 55 -2.14 -3.10 23.56
C ILE A 55 -0.75 -3.76 23.49
N ASP A 56 -0.36 -4.50 24.54
CA ASP A 56 0.93 -5.21 24.57
C ASP A 56 1.02 -6.28 23.47
N SER A 57 -0.05 -7.06 23.29
CA SER A 57 -0.13 -8.06 22.21
C SER A 57 -0.03 -7.44 20.81
N LYS A 58 -0.74 -6.32 20.57
CA LYS A 58 -0.65 -5.55 19.32
C LYS A 58 0.77 -5.05 19.07
N SER A 59 1.39 -4.44 20.08
CA SER A 59 2.76 -3.89 20.00
C SER A 59 3.78 -4.98 19.66
N LYS A 60 3.71 -6.13 20.35
CA LYS A 60 4.57 -7.30 20.06
C LYS A 60 4.37 -7.85 18.65
N THR A 61 3.11 -7.91 18.19
CA THR A 61 2.78 -8.38 16.84
C THR A 61 3.34 -7.43 15.77
N LEU A 62 3.17 -6.13 15.94
CA LEU A 62 3.72 -5.12 15.03
C LEU A 62 5.25 -5.17 14.98
N LYS A 63 5.90 -5.26 16.14
CA LYS A 63 7.37 -5.39 16.20
C LYS A 63 7.86 -6.61 15.41
N ARG A 64 7.25 -7.78 15.63
CA ARG A 64 7.61 -9.02 14.91
C ARG A 64 7.32 -8.92 13.42
N ALA A 65 6.19 -8.34 13.02
CA ALA A 65 5.86 -8.11 11.62
C ALA A 65 6.87 -7.16 10.96
N GLY A 66 7.29 -6.10 11.64
CA GLY A 66 8.33 -5.18 11.16
C GLY A 66 9.69 -5.84 11.01
N GLU A 67 10.12 -6.66 11.98
CA GLU A 67 11.35 -7.45 11.91
C GLU A 67 11.32 -8.43 10.72
N LEU A 68 10.19 -9.12 10.54
CA LEU A 68 10.02 -10.05 9.42
C LEU A 68 10.01 -9.34 8.07
N LEU A 69 9.29 -8.22 7.93
CA LEU A 69 9.31 -7.40 6.73
C LEU A 69 10.72 -6.87 6.43
N GLY A 70 11.47 -6.46 7.45
CA GLY A 70 12.87 -6.05 7.32
C GLY A 70 13.78 -7.14 6.79
N ARG A 71 13.55 -8.40 7.19
CA ARG A 71 14.26 -9.57 6.65
C ARG A 71 13.81 -9.92 5.23
N ILE A 72 12.52 -9.91 4.95
CA ILE A 72 12.00 -10.17 3.59
C ILE A 72 12.55 -9.13 2.62
N SER A 73 12.53 -7.86 2.99
CA SER A 73 12.99 -6.77 2.13
C SER A 73 14.51 -6.69 2.00
N SER A 74 15.31 -7.44 2.75
CA SER A 74 16.73 -7.61 2.41
C SER A 74 16.94 -8.63 1.29
N VAL A 75 15.95 -9.49 1.02
CA VAL A 75 16.02 -10.59 0.05
C VAL A 75 15.20 -10.30 -1.22
N THR A 76 13.99 -9.76 -1.12
CA THR A 76 13.01 -9.66 -2.23
C THR A 76 12.48 -8.24 -2.47
N ARG A 77 13.37 -7.24 -2.60
CA ARG A 77 12.99 -5.82 -2.80
C ARG A 77 12.19 -5.51 -4.07
N SER A 78 12.30 -6.38 -5.08
CA SER A 78 11.66 -6.18 -6.39
C SER A 78 10.19 -6.58 -6.40
N GLU A 79 9.69 -7.27 -5.37
CA GLU A 79 8.34 -7.80 -5.41
C GLU A 79 7.28 -6.79 -4.94
N PRO A 80 6.24 -6.51 -5.76
CA PRO A 80 5.17 -5.57 -5.41
C PRO A 80 4.52 -5.88 -4.05
N TRP A 81 4.25 -7.15 -3.76
CA TRP A 81 3.54 -7.53 -2.53
C TRP A 81 4.29 -7.14 -1.25
N VAL A 82 5.62 -7.03 -1.29
CA VAL A 82 6.43 -6.60 -0.12
C VAL A 82 6.13 -5.14 0.21
N TRP A 83 6.04 -4.27 -0.80
CA TRP A 83 5.74 -2.85 -0.62
C TRP A 83 4.28 -2.61 -0.24
N GLU A 84 3.36 -3.46 -0.71
CA GLU A 84 1.96 -3.48 -0.25
C GLU A 84 1.89 -3.75 1.26
N LEU A 85 2.63 -4.74 1.76
CA LEU A 85 2.67 -5.04 3.19
C LEU A 85 3.34 -3.95 4.01
N TYR A 86 4.41 -3.31 3.51
CA TYR A 86 5.01 -2.16 4.19
C TYR A 86 4.06 -0.98 4.32
N ALA A 87 3.31 -0.67 3.25
CA ALA A 87 2.34 0.41 3.29
C ALA A 87 1.27 0.10 4.34
N TYR A 88 0.75 -1.13 4.35
CA TYR A 88 -0.23 -1.55 5.34
C TYR A 88 0.31 -1.57 6.77
N TYR A 89 1.56 -2.00 6.95
CA TYR A 89 2.27 -1.94 8.24
C TYR A 89 2.41 -0.49 8.75
N TYR A 90 2.80 0.45 7.89
CA TYR A 90 2.91 1.86 8.26
C TYR A 90 1.57 2.50 8.60
N GLU A 91 0.48 2.09 7.94
CA GLU A 91 -0.87 2.48 8.33
C GLU A 91 -1.26 1.92 9.70
N CYS A 92 -0.91 0.66 9.99
CA CYS A 92 -1.14 0.07 11.31
C CYS A 92 -0.36 0.80 12.42
N LEU A 93 0.83 1.31 12.10
CA LEU A 93 1.63 2.16 12.99
C LEU A 93 1.17 3.62 13.05
N LYS A 94 0.11 3.99 12.31
CA LYS A 94 -0.37 5.37 12.17
C LYS A 94 0.77 6.34 11.79
N LYS A 95 1.65 5.91 10.88
CA LYS A 95 2.72 6.78 10.37
C LYS A 95 2.11 7.93 9.57
N PRO A 96 2.81 9.09 9.49
CA PRO A 96 2.36 10.21 8.68
C PRO A 96 2.09 9.80 7.22
N HIS A 97 1.12 10.43 6.58
CA HIS A 97 0.68 10.08 5.23
C HIS A 97 1.83 10.08 4.22
N HIS A 98 2.80 11.00 4.32
CA HIS A 98 3.94 11.04 3.40
C HIS A 98 4.76 9.74 3.39
N VAL A 99 4.90 9.05 4.54
CA VAL A 99 5.62 7.77 4.64
C VAL A 99 4.86 6.65 3.93
N VAL A 100 3.53 6.63 4.12
CA VAL A 100 2.65 5.65 3.47
C VAL A 100 2.62 5.89 1.95
N ILE A 101 2.47 7.16 1.54
CA ILE A 101 2.49 7.57 0.13
C ILE A 101 3.81 7.18 -0.54
N GLU A 102 4.96 7.46 0.07
CA GLU A 102 6.26 7.12 -0.53
C GLU A 102 6.39 5.60 -0.76
N THR A 103 5.88 4.80 0.18
CA THR A 103 5.86 3.34 0.11
C THR A 103 4.91 2.84 -0.99
N LEU A 104 3.71 3.40 -1.06
CA LEU A 104 2.74 3.09 -2.12
C LEU A 104 3.21 3.54 -3.50
N MET A 105 3.98 4.63 -3.59
CA MET A 105 4.57 5.08 -4.86
C MET A 105 5.68 4.13 -5.34
N LYS A 106 6.42 3.48 -4.45
CA LYS A 106 7.35 2.40 -4.81
C LYS A 106 6.60 1.20 -5.36
N LEU A 107 5.53 0.77 -4.69
CA LEU A 107 4.61 -0.26 -5.18
C LEU A 107 4.04 0.09 -6.56
N HIS A 108 3.49 1.29 -6.70
CA HIS A 108 2.88 1.77 -7.95
C HIS A 108 3.87 1.72 -9.11
N ARG A 109 5.12 2.16 -8.91
CA ARG A 109 6.17 2.08 -9.94
C ARG A 109 6.46 0.64 -10.35
N LEU A 110 6.56 -0.29 -9.39
CA LEU A 110 6.78 -1.71 -9.70
C LEU A 110 5.63 -2.32 -10.48
N LEU A 111 4.38 -2.00 -10.12
CA LEU A 111 3.21 -2.46 -10.86
C LEU A 111 3.16 -1.86 -12.27
N LEU A 112 3.46 -0.56 -12.42
CA LEU A 112 3.53 0.10 -13.72
C LEU A 112 4.63 -0.46 -14.63
N ASN A 113 5.75 -0.91 -14.07
CA ASN A 113 6.82 -1.55 -14.83
C ASN A 113 6.42 -2.94 -15.34
N LYS A 114 5.57 -3.65 -14.58
CA LYS A 114 5.00 -4.94 -15.00
C LYS A 114 3.85 -4.74 -16.00
N TRP A 115 3.21 -3.57 -16.03
CA TRP A 115 2.08 -3.29 -16.91
C TRP A 115 2.55 -3.02 -18.35
N SER A 116 2.57 -4.08 -19.16
CA SER A 116 2.69 -4.01 -20.62
C SER A 116 1.30 -4.01 -21.27
N ASN A 117 0.94 -2.92 -21.95
CA ASN A 117 -0.21 -2.80 -22.87
C ASN A 117 -1.64 -3.07 -22.36
N GLY A 118 -1.86 -3.37 -21.06
CA GLY A 118 -3.23 -3.45 -20.49
C GLY A 118 -3.94 -4.78 -20.70
N GLU A 119 -3.18 -5.81 -21.05
CA GLU A 119 -3.74 -7.13 -21.29
C GLU A 119 -4.03 -7.91 -20.00
N ASP A 120 -3.30 -7.61 -18.91
CA ASP A 120 -3.53 -8.22 -17.59
C ASP A 120 -4.50 -7.36 -16.76
N GLU A 121 -5.78 -7.73 -16.79
CA GLU A 121 -6.86 -7.05 -16.06
C GLU A 121 -6.61 -7.00 -14.55
N LYS A 122 -6.01 -8.05 -13.97
CA LYS A 122 -5.71 -8.09 -12.53
C LYS A 122 -4.59 -7.12 -12.18
N LEU A 123 -3.61 -6.97 -13.07
CA LEU A 123 -2.55 -5.98 -12.89
C LEU A 123 -3.09 -4.55 -13.02
N VAL A 124 -3.97 -4.29 -14.00
CA VAL A 124 -4.68 -3.00 -14.14
C VAL A 124 -5.45 -2.69 -12.85
N GLU A 125 -6.20 -3.65 -12.34
CA GLU A 125 -6.96 -3.50 -11.09
C GLU A 125 -6.05 -3.12 -9.91
N ASN A 126 -4.91 -3.80 -9.75
CA ASN A 126 -3.96 -3.51 -8.69
C ASN A 126 -3.34 -2.12 -8.83
N VAL A 127 -2.99 -1.71 -10.06
CA VAL A 127 -2.46 -0.35 -10.30
C VAL A 127 -3.51 0.69 -9.92
N CYS A 128 -4.74 0.55 -10.43
CA CYS A 128 -5.83 1.47 -10.11
C CYS A 128 -6.09 1.55 -8.61
N LYS A 129 -6.17 0.42 -7.90
CA LYS A 129 -6.36 0.39 -6.43
C LYS A 129 -5.27 1.16 -5.69
N VAL A 130 -4.00 0.95 -6.06
CA VAL A 130 -2.88 1.65 -5.43
C VAL A 130 -2.92 3.15 -5.75
N SER A 131 -3.21 3.53 -6.99
CA SER A 131 -3.31 4.93 -7.40
C SER A 131 -4.45 5.66 -6.72
N VAL A 132 -5.66 5.06 -6.64
CA VAL A 132 -6.80 5.59 -5.89
C VAL A 132 -6.39 5.87 -4.45
N LYS A 133 -5.72 4.91 -3.81
CA LYS A 133 -5.26 5.05 -2.43
C LYS A 133 -4.27 6.20 -2.26
N VAL A 134 -3.28 6.33 -3.14
CA VAL A 134 -2.32 7.44 -3.10
C VAL A 134 -3.00 8.79 -3.35
N ILE A 135 -3.91 8.86 -4.31
CA ILE A 135 -4.69 10.08 -4.61
C ILE A 135 -5.52 10.48 -3.38
N ARG A 136 -6.22 9.54 -2.75
CA ARG A 136 -7.00 9.80 -1.53
C ARG A 136 -6.13 10.32 -0.39
N LEU A 137 -4.96 9.73 -0.13
CA LEU A 137 -4.05 10.21 0.90
C LEU A 137 -3.56 11.64 0.61
N HIS A 138 -3.29 11.98 -0.65
CA HIS A 138 -2.96 13.36 -1.02
C HIS A 138 -4.15 14.31 -0.85
N LEU A 139 -5.37 13.87 -1.17
CA LEU A 139 -6.58 14.67 -0.94
C LEU A 139 -6.86 14.87 0.56
N GLU A 140 -6.58 13.90 1.40
CA GLU A 140 -6.66 14.04 2.86
C GLU A 140 -5.66 15.08 3.38
N VAL A 141 -4.43 15.12 2.83
CA VAL A 141 -3.46 16.19 3.13
C VAL A 141 -3.97 17.55 2.64
N PHE A 142 -4.51 17.62 1.42
CA PHE A 142 -5.06 18.86 0.85
C PHE A 142 -6.27 19.39 1.63
N ASN A 143 -7.15 18.52 2.12
CA ASN A 143 -8.33 18.91 2.88
C ASN A 143 -8.05 19.11 4.39
N GLY A 144 -6.86 18.71 4.85
CA GLY A 144 -6.46 18.79 6.24
C GLY A 144 -6.05 20.19 6.68
N GLU A 145 -5.65 20.26 7.96
CA GLU A 145 -4.98 21.40 8.56
C GLU A 145 -3.50 21.37 8.17
N GLY A 146 -2.95 22.50 7.74
CA GLY A 146 -1.56 22.60 7.28
C GLY A 146 -1.29 23.91 6.55
N GLU A 147 -0.03 24.12 6.18
CA GLU A 147 0.37 25.27 5.40
C GLU A 147 -0.22 25.20 3.98
N GLU A 148 -0.71 26.34 3.48
CA GLU A 148 -1.35 26.43 2.16
C GLU A 148 -0.42 25.93 1.03
N GLY A 149 0.89 26.10 1.18
CA GLY A 149 1.89 25.56 0.24
C GLY A 149 1.88 24.03 0.17
N GLU A 150 1.86 23.35 1.33
CA GLU A 150 1.84 21.88 1.41
C GLU A 150 0.54 21.30 0.84
N LYS A 151 -0.59 21.95 1.14
CA LYS A 151 -1.91 21.55 0.63
C LYS A 151 -1.96 21.64 -0.90
N ASN A 152 -1.50 22.75 -1.47
CA ASN A 152 -1.48 22.95 -2.92
C ASN A 152 -0.51 21.99 -3.62
N GLU A 153 0.63 21.69 -2.99
CA GLU A 153 1.55 20.66 -3.49
C GLU A 153 0.87 19.28 -3.51
N ALA A 154 0.12 18.92 -2.46
CA ALA A 154 -0.62 17.66 -2.41
C ALA A 154 -1.70 17.56 -3.49
N LYS A 155 -2.51 18.61 -3.70
CA LYS A 155 -3.51 18.65 -4.80
C LYS A 155 -2.82 18.49 -6.17
N THR A 156 -1.69 19.17 -6.37
CA THR A 156 -0.92 19.09 -7.61
C THR A 156 -0.39 17.68 -7.87
N LYS A 157 0.20 17.03 -6.85
CA LYS A 157 0.71 15.66 -6.95
C LYS A 157 -0.42 14.66 -7.24
N ALA A 158 -1.57 14.80 -6.59
CA ALA A 158 -2.76 13.98 -6.86
C ALA A 158 -3.24 14.14 -8.31
N ALA A 159 -3.36 15.39 -8.79
CA ALA A 159 -3.78 15.68 -10.16
C ALA A 159 -2.79 15.18 -11.23
N MET A 160 -1.49 15.23 -10.95
CA MET A 160 -0.46 14.68 -11.85
C MET A 160 -0.53 13.15 -11.91
N LEU A 161 -0.68 12.48 -10.76
CA LEU A 161 -0.80 11.03 -10.70
C LEU A 161 -2.06 10.55 -11.42
N TRP A 162 -3.20 11.20 -11.18
CA TRP A 162 -4.46 10.91 -11.85
C TRP A 162 -4.33 11.06 -13.38
N ARG A 163 -3.84 12.20 -13.87
CA ARG A 163 -3.62 12.43 -15.31
C ARG A 163 -2.70 11.40 -15.94
N GLY A 164 -1.59 11.07 -15.26
CA GLY A 164 -0.64 10.08 -15.73
C GLY A 164 -1.23 8.67 -15.84
N LEU A 165 -2.06 8.28 -14.86
CA LEU A 165 -2.77 7.01 -14.87
C LEU A 165 -3.83 6.96 -15.98
N MET A 166 -4.70 7.97 -16.07
CA MET A 166 -5.78 8.01 -17.06
C MET A 166 -5.22 7.94 -18.49
N LYS A 167 -4.15 8.67 -18.79
CA LYS A 167 -3.49 8.58 -20.10
C LYS A 167 -3.00 7.17 -20.43
N LYS A 168 -2.53 6.41 -19.44
CA LYS A 168 -2.12 5.00 -19.64
C LYS A 168 -3.32 4.08 -19.83
N VAL A 169 -4.38 4.28 -19.07
CA VAL A 169 -5.65 3.54 -19.19
C VAL A 169 -6.26 3.78 -20.58
N GLU A 170 -6.45 5.02 -20.98
CA GLU A 170 -7.04 5.39 -22.29
C GLU A 170 -6.29 4.70 -23.42
N LYS A 171 -4.95 4.77 -23.41
CA LYS A 171 -4.11 4.09 -24.41
C LYS A 171 -4.26 2.56 -24.39
N ALA A 172 -4.42 1.95 -23.21
CA ALA A 172 -4.57 0.51 -23.06
C ALA A 172 -5.94 0.00 -23.55
N PHE A 173 -6.98 0.83 -23.45
CA PHE A 173 -8.36 0.46 -23.75
C PHE A 173 -8.91 1.12 -25.03
N GLU A 174 -8.11 1.93 -25.73
CA GLU A 174 -8.47 2.60 -27.00
C GLU A 174 -9.07 1.63 -28.03
N PHE A 175 -8.56 0.40 -28.09
CA PHE A 175 -9.02 -0.65 -29.02
C PHE A 175 -10.15 -1.53 -28.48
N ARG A 176 -10.56 -1.35 -27.21
CA ARG A 176 -11.54 -2.20 -26.51
C ARG A 176 -12.94 -1.57 -26.42
N GLY A 177 -13.23 -0.53 -27.21
CA GLY A 177 -14.55 0.11 -27.26
C GLY A 177 -14.71 1.35 -26.36
N GLY A 178 -13.63 1.95 -25.88
CA GLY A 178 -13.68 3.20 -25.11
C GLY A 178 -14.11 2.99 -23.64
N GLU A 179 -14.79 3.99 -23.06
CA GLU A 179 -15.13 4.02 -21.62
C GLU A 179 -16.06 2.90 -21.17
N GLU A 180 -16.86 2.31 -22.08
CA GLU A 180 -17.75 1.18 -21.76
C GLU A 180 -16.98 -0.11 -21.45
N GLY A 181 -15.73 -0.23 -21.94
CA GLY A 181 -14.84 -1.37 -21.67
C GLY A 181 -14.02 -1.23 -20.39
N TYR A 182 -14.21 -0.16 -19.61
CA TYR A 182 -13.41 0.11 -18.42
C TYR A 182 -13.81 -0.80 -17.25
N PRO A 183 -12.84 -1.48 -16.60
CA PRO A 183 -13.06 -2.13 -15.31
C PRO A 183 -13.55 -1.11 -14.26
N ASP A 184 -14.31 -1.55 -13.27
CA ASP A 184 -14.88 -0.65 -12.25
C ASP A 184 -13.82 0.16 -11.49
N CYS A 185 -12.62 -0.40 -11.29
CA CYS A 185 -11.51 0.31 -10.68
C CYS A 185 -11.04 1.51 -11.51
N VAL A 186 -11.19 1.48 -12.83
CA VAL A 186 -10.87 2.60 -13.72
C VAL A 186 -11.95 3.67 -13.62
N LYS A 187 -13.23 3.28 -13.51
CA LYS A 187 -14.33 4.22 -13.29
C LYS A 187 -14.14 4.99 -11.99
N GLU A 188 -13.75 4.31 -10.90
CA GLU A 188 -13.43 4.96 -9.62
C GLU A 188 -12.28 5.98 -9.77
N VAL A 189 -11.23 5.65 -10.53
CA VAL A 189 -10.15 6.60 -10.83
C VAL A 189 -10.67 7.80 -11.62
N ALA A 190 -11.52 7.59 -12.62
CA ALA A 190 -12.10 8.67 -13.42
C ALA A 190 -12.96 9.61 -12.57
N GLU A 191 -13.73 9.09 -11.60
CA GLU A 191 -14.53 9.89 -10.67
C GLU A 191 -13.66 10.81 -9.79
N LEU A 192 -12.49 10.35 -9.35
CA LEU A 192 -11.55 11.21 -8.60
C LEU A 192 -11.07 12.42 -9.43
N GLY A 193 -11.05 12.28 -10.76
CA GLY A 193 -10.77 13.38 -11.67
C GLY A 193 -11.75 14.54 -11.55
N LYS A 194 -13.03 14.27 -11.25
CA LYS A 194 -14.04 15.31 -11.05
C LYS A 194 -13.72 16.14 -9.81
N VAL A 195 -13.22 15.50 -8.76
CA VAL A 195 -12.81 16.18 -7.50
C VAL A 195 -11.54 17.00 -7.70
N LEU A 196 -10.58 16.48 -8.48
CA LEU A 196 -9.28 17.13 -8.70
C LEU A 196 -9.36 18.34 -9.64
N ASN A 197 -10.33 18.34 -10.55
CA ASN A 197 -10.55 19.42 -11.52
C ASN A 197 -11.66 20.41 -11.10
N ALA A 198 -12.29 20.20 -9.94
CA ALA A 198 -13.14 21.18 -9.27
C ALA A 198 -12.27 22.20 -8.50
#